data_AF-A0A533Y8V8-F1
#
_entry.id   AF-A0A533Y8V8-F1
#
_cell.length_a   1.000
_cell.length_b   1.000
_cell.length_c   1.000
_cell.angle_alpha   90.00
_cell.angle_beta   90.00
_cell.angle_gamma   90.00
#
_symmetry.space_group_name_H-M   'P 1'
#
loop_
_entity.id
_entity.type
_entity.pdbx_description
1 polymer ?
#
loop_
_entity_poly.entity_id
_entity_poly.type
_entity_poly.pdbx_seq_one_letter_code
_entity_poly.pdbx_strand_id
1 'polypeptide(L)'
;MKKQSNHTSVTITLDSSLIALARTAVHQTDGLTLASLIARSLRLMITRLEHQRGRRFCPQPIQLLAGRPRKRLVATRKKEG
;
A
#
# COMPACT_ATOMS: atom_id res chain seq x y z
N MET A 1 -21.29 -17.39 -13.88
CA MET A 1 -20.60 -16.10 -13.65
C MET A 1 -19.22 -16.38 -13.08
N LYS A 2 -18.13 -16.24 -13.85
CA LYS A 2 -16.77 -16.47 -13.36
C LYS A 2 -16.34 -15.24 -12.54
N LYS A 3 -16.17 -15.38 -11.21
CA LYS A 3 -15.53 -14.35 -10.38
C LYS A 3 -14.07 -14.23 -10.82
N GLN A 4 -13.73 -13.18 -11.57
CA GLN A 4 -12.34 -12.82 -11.81
C GLN A 4 -11.73 -12.40 -10.47
N SER A 5 -10.90 -13.26 -9.90
CA SER A 5 -10.02 -12.89 -8.80
C SER A 5 -8.90 -12.03 -9.36
N ASN A 6 -8.98 -10.71 -9.18
CA ASN A 6 -7.92 -9.78 -9.56
C ASN A 6 -6.74 -9.92 -8.58
N HIS A 7 -5.93 -10.97 -8.77
CA HIS A 7 -4.66 -11.13 -8.08
C HIS A 7 -3.60 -10.31 -8.82
N THR A 8 -2.99 -9.38 -8.10
CA THR A 8 -1.85 -8.60 -8.60
C THR A 8 -0.61 -8.99 -7.80
N SER A 9 0.47 -9.34 -8.50
CA SER A 9 1.78 -9.59 -7.87
C SER A 9 2.58 -8.30 -7.77
N VAL A 10 3.26 -8.11 -6.63
CA VAL A 10 4.18 -6.98 -6.41
C VAL A 10 5.47 -7.54 -5.85
N THR A 11 6.60 -7.10 -6.41
CA THR A 11 7.94 -7.40 -5.88
C THR A 11 8.45 -6.17 -5.13
N ILE A 12 8.94 -6.37 -3.90
CA ILE A 12 9.53 -5.32 -3.07
C ILE A 12 10.87 -5.80 -2.50
N THR A 13 11.79 -4.87 -2.31
CA THR A 13 13.06 -5.13 -1.62
C THR A 13 12.91 -4.76 -0.15
N LEU A 14 13.25 -5.69 0.74
CA LEU A 14 13.22 -5.51 2.19
C LEU A 14 14.54 -5.99 2.81
N ASP A 15 14.81 -5.54 4.02
CA ASP A 15 15.93 -6.04 4.82
C ASP A 15 15.82 -7.57 5.02
N SER A 16 16.93 -8.27 4.83
CA SER A 16 16.99 -9.73 4.94
C SER A 16 16.62 -10.23 6.34
N SER A 17 16.99 -9.48 7.39
CA SER A 17 16.65 -9.81 8.77
C SER A 17 15.14 -9.71 9.02
N LEU A 18 14.49 -8.71 8.44
CA LEU A 18 13.04 -8.55 8.53
C LEU A 18 12.30 -9.67 7.79
N ILE A 19 12.80 -10.08 6.61
CA ILE A 19 12.24 -11.22 5.88
C ILE A 19 12.36 -12.51 6.69
N ALA A 20 13.51 -12.73 7.35
CA ALA A 20 13.72 -13.90 8.20
C ALA A 20 12.71 -13.92 9.35
N LEU A 21 12.53 -12.80 10.06
CA LEU A 21 11.53 -12.69 11.13
C LEU A 21 10.10 -12.94 10.62
N ALA A 22 9.74 -12.38 9.46
CA ALA A 22 8.42 -12.59 8.87
C ALA A 22 8.18 -14.06 8.51
N ARG A 23 9.20 -14.76 8.01
CA ARG A 23 9.13 -16.21 7.74
C ARG A 23 8.95 -17.01 9.02
N THR A 24 9.69 -16.69 10.08
CA THR A 24 9.53 -17.33 11.40
C THR A 24 8.12 -17.13 11.95
N ALA A 25 7.59 -15.90 11.89
CA ALA A 25 6.25 -15.60 12.37
C ALA A 25 5.17 -16.40 11.62
N VAL A 26 5.31 -16.54 10.30
CA VAL A 26 4.43 -17.37 9.46
C VAL A 26 4.55 -18.85 9.82
N HIS A 27 5.77 -19.35 10.00
CA HIS A 27 6.01 -20.75 10.35
C HIS A 27 5.40 -21.12 11.72
N GLN A 28 5.39 -20.18 12.67
CA GLN A 28 4.87 -20.39 14.02
C GLN A 28 3.36 -20.11 14.16
N THR A 29 2.67 -19.67 13.10
CA THR A 29 1.26 -19.28 13.16
C THR A 29 0.44 -20.05 12.13
N ASP A 30 -0.40 -20.97 12.62
CA ASP A 30 -1.27 -21.77 11.76
C ASP A 30 -2.22 -20.91 10.92
N GLY A 31 -2.34 -21.27 9.64
CA GLY A 31 -3.20 -20.57 8.68
C GLY A 31 -2.73 -19.17 8.27
N LEU A 32 -1.56 -18.71 8.76
CA LEU A 32 -0.95 -17.47 8.31
C LEU A 32 -0.08 -17.74 7.07
N THR A 33 -0.17 -16.87 6.07
CA THR A 33 0.75 -16.85 4.93
C THR A 33 1.51 -15.54 4.89
N LEU A 34 2.70 -15.51 4.28
CA LEU A 34 3.48 -14.28 4.13
C LEU A 34 2.69 -13.18 3.41
N ALA A 35 1.93 -13.56 2.36
CA ALA A 35 1.05 -12.64 1.65
C ALA A 35 -0.05 -12.07 2.56
N SER A 36 -0.68 -12.91 3.40
CA SER A 36 -1.71 -12.46 4.34
C SER A 36 -1.14 -11.59 5.46
N LEU A 37 0.07 -11.87 5.94
CA LEU A 37 0.79 -11.05 6.92
C LEU A 37 1.05 -9.66 6.35
N ILE A 38 1.64 -9.59 5.15
CA ILE A 38 1.92 -8.32 4.47
C ILE A 38 0.62 -7.56 4.21
N ALA A 39 -0.43 -8.22 3.72
CA ALA A 39 -1.72 -7.59 3.47
C ALA A 39 -2.35 -6.99 4.73
N ARG A 40 -2.29 -7.70 5.88
CA ARG A 40 -2.77 -7.21 7.17
C ARG A 40 -1.96 -6.00 7.64
N SER A 41 -0.63 -6.07 7.55
CA SER A 41 0.27 -4.97 7.93
C SER A 41 0.03 -3.71 7.07
N LEU A 42 -0.13 -3.86 5.76
CA LEU A 42 -0.44 -2.75 4.85
C LEU A 42 -1.78 -2.09 5.21
N ARG A 43 -2.84 -2.88 5.44
CA ARG A 43 -4.14 -2.33 5.86
C ARG A 43 -4.03 -1.56 7.17
N LEU A 44 -3.35 -2.11 8.16
CA LEU A 44 -3.13 -1.45 9.46
C LEU A 44 -2.44 -0.09 9.27
N MET A 45 -1.37 -0.05 8.47
CA MET A 45 -0.62 1.19 8.24
C MET A 45 -1.41 2.21 7.41
N ILE A 46 -2.16 1.76 6.40
CA ILE A 46 -3.06 2.64 5.64
C ILE A 46 -4.09 3.27 6.57
N THR A 47 -4.77 2.48 7.40
CA THR A 47 -5.76 2.99 8.36
C THR A 47 -5.14 4.01 9.33
N ARG A 48 -3.95 3.74 9.86
CA ARG A 48 -3.22 4.71 10.72
C ARG A 48 -2.96 6.03 9.99
N LEU A 49 -2.52 5.97 8.73
CA LEU A 49 -2.28 7.16 7.91
C LEU A 49 -3.57 7.92 7.59
N GLU A 50 -4.69 7.23 7.35
CA GLU A 50 -6.00 7.85 7.14
C GLU A 50 -6.47 8.61 8.39
N HIS A 51 -6.27 8.02 9.57
CA HIS A 51 -6.55 8.68 10.85
C HIS A 51 -5.71 9.94 11.03
N GLN A 52 -4.40 9.87 10.78
CA GLN A 52 -3.50 11.04 10.88
C GLN A 52 -3.87 12.15 9.89
N ARG A 53 -4.34 11.78 8.70
CA ARG A 53 -4.77 12.73 7.66
C ARG A 53 -6.17 13.29 7.89
N GLY A 54 -6.96 12.69 8.77
CA GLY A 54 -8.38 13.01 8.99
C GLY A 54 -9.30 12.66 7.81
N ARG A 55 -8.82 11.89 6.82
CA ARG A 55 -9.60 11.47 5.65
C ARG A 55 -9.07 10.19 5.02
N ARG A 56 -9.98 9.40 4.46
CA ARG A 56 -9.66 8.16 3.75
C ARG A 56 -8.85 8.42 2.47
N PHE A 57 -8.06 7.43 2.06
CA PHE A 57 -7.45 7.42 0.73
C PHE A 57 -8.50 6.99 -0.30
N CYS A 58 -8.75 7.84 -1.30
CA CYS A 58 -9.57 7.43 -2.43
C CYS A 58 -8.73 6.50 -3.33
N PRO A 59 -9.17 5.26 -3.61
CA PRO A 59 -8.49 4.40 -4.56
C PRO A 59 -8.59 5.08 -5.93
N GLN A 60 -7.48 5.62 -6.39
CA GLN A 60 -7.40 6.21 -7.72
C GLN A 60 -6.82 5.15 -8.66
N PRO A 61 -7.31 5.03 -9.89
CA PRO A 61 -6.62 4.30 -10.95
C PRO A 61 -5.39 5.11 -11.38
N ILE A 62 -4.50 5.41 -10.45
CA ILE A 62 -3.22 6.03 -10.75
C ILE A 62 -2.31 4.87 -11.17
N GLN A 63 -1.95 4.83 -12.46
CA GLN A 63 -0.70 4.20 -12.84
C GLN A 63 0.40 4.91 -12.05
N LEU A 64 0.91 4.25 -11.02
CA LEU A 64 2.10 4.69 -10.32
C LEU A 64 3.23 4.65 -11.34
N LEU A 65 3.53 5.80 -11.96
CA LEU A 65 4.75 5.95 -12.75
C LEU A 65 5.91 5.62 -11.82
N ALA A 66 6.70 4.62 -12.21
CA ALA A 66 7.89 4.23 -11.48
C ALA A 66 8.77 5.48 -11.25
N GLY A 67 8.81 5.96 -10.00
CA GLY A 67 9.92 6.81 -9.53
C GLY A 67 9.68 8.31 -9.27
N ARG A 68 8.48 8.92 -9.38
CA ARG A 68 8.33 10.32 -8.91
C ARG A 68 6.92 10.77 -8.55
N PRO A 69 6.68 11.35 -7.35
CA PRO A 69 5.45 12.11 -7.09
C PRO A 69 5.41 13.36 -7.98
N ARG A 70 4.25 13.65 -8.59
CA ARG A 70 4.03 14.92 -9.30
C ARG A 70 4.24 16.06 -8.30
N LYS A 71 5.11 17.03 -8.63
CA LYS A 71 5.09 18.33 -7.96
C LYS A 71 3.64 18.81 -7.96
N ARG A 72 3.12 19.10 -6.77
CA ARG A 72 1.79 19.67 -6.57
C ARG A 72 1.69 20.89 -7.49
N LEU A 73 0.93 20.79 -8.59
CA LEU A 73 0.54 21.96 -9.36
C LEU A 73 -0.35 22.77 -8.41
N VAL A 74 0.25 23.72 -7.71
CA VAL A 74 -0.45 24.78 -7.02
C VAL A 74 -1.20 25.50 -8.14
N ALA A 75 -2.52 25.28 -8.22
CA ALA A 75 -3.38 26.07 -9.06
C ALA A 75 -3.33 27.51 -8.54
N THR A 76 -2.45 28.32 -9.11
CA THR A 76 -2.52 29.76 -8.98
C THR A 76 -3.84 30.20 -9.62
N ARG A 77 -4.86 30.46 -8.79
CA ARG A 77 -5.98 31.29 -9.20
C ARG A 77 -5.43 32.68 -9.47
N LYS A 78 -5.13 32.98 -10.73
CA LYS A 78 -4.97 34.37 -11.16
C LYS A 78 -6.38 34.97 -11.24
N LYS A 79 -6.78 35.63 -10.14
CA LYS A 79 -7.83 36.65 -10.16
C LYS A 79 -7.16 37.94 -10.61
N GLU A 80 -7.41 38.35 -11.85
CA GLU A 80 -7.32 39.73 -12.32
C GLU A 80 -8.46 39.80 -13.36
N GLY A 81 -9.52 40.59 -13.17
CA GLY A 81 -9.51 41.98 -12.73
C GLY A 81 -9.79 42.80 -13.96
#